data_AF-A0A662PJK1-F1
#
_entry.id   AF-A0A662PJK1-F1
#
_cell.length_a   1.000
_cell.length_b   1.000
_cell.length_c   1.000
_cell.angle_alpha   90.00
_cell.angle_beta   90.00
_cell.angle_gamma   90.00
#
_symmetry.space_group_name_H-M   'P 1'
#
loop_
_entity.id
_entity.type
_entity.pdbx_description
1 polymer ?
#
loop_
_entity_poly.entity_id
_entity_poly.type
_entity_poly.pdbx_seq_one_letter_code
_entity_poly.pdbx_strand_id
1 'polypeptide(L)'
;MLSKLIKTIAQKLQEEKISYMIIGAGALLAYGLPRLTKDIDITLGISPEDADEIIKICKKLNLKILTSNPESFVKKTMVLPALDKKSGFRIDFIFSTSEYEKQALKRAKRFKVENFYVRFASPEDIIIHKLIAGRARDIEDIKNLLAKRQVDFAYIKSWLEKFDQELATNYLKEFEKLIKD
;
A
#
# COMPACT_ATOMS: atom_id res chain seq x y z
N MET A 1 -10.78 -14.48 8.81
CA MET A 1 -9.45 -14.33 9.48
C MET A 1 -8.74 -13.08 8.98
N LEU A 2 -8.47 -12.95 7.68
CA LEU A 2 -7.86 -11.76 7.08
C LEU A 2 -8.66 -10.46 7.31
N SER A 3 -9.98 -10.49 7.07
CA SER A 3 -10.88 -9.34 7.30
C SER A 3 -10.77 -8.79 8.72
N LYS A 4 -10.76 -9.69 9.72
CA LYS A 4 -10.61 -9.34 11.13
C LYS A 4 -9.24 -8.74 11.43
N LEU A 5 -8.16 -9.31 10.88
CA LEU A 5 -6.79 -8.78 11.06
C LEU A 5 -6.67 -7.37 10.47
N ILE A 6 -7.09 -7.19 9.21
CA ILE A 6 -7.12 -5.89 8.53
C ILE A 6 -7.92 -4.88 9.34
N LYS A 7 -9.12 -5.25 9.80
CA LYS A 7 -9.96 -4.40 10.64
C LYS A 7 -9.24 -3.97 11.92
N THR A 8 -8.66 -4.92 12.65
CA THR A 8 -8.01 -4.63 13.94
C THR A 8 -6.80 -3.70 13.75
N ILE A 9 -5.97 -3.92 12.73
CA ILE A 9 -4.84 -3.03 12.41
C ILE A 9 -5.36 -1.62 12.05
N ALA A 10 -6.35 -1.56 11.15
CA ALA A 10 -6.95 -0.31 10.70
C ALA A 10 -7.57 0.51 11.84
N GLN A 11 -8.27 -0.16 12.77
CA GLN A 11 -8.82 0.46 13.98
C GLN A 11 -7.71 1.07 14.83
N LYS A 12 -6.64 0.29 15.07
CA LYS A 12 -5.53 0.74 15.91
C LYS A 12 -4.77 1.92 15.31
N LEU A 13 -4.52 1.90 13.99
CA LEU A 13 -3.89 3.04 13.29
C LEU A 13 -4.77 4.29 13.37
N GLN A 14 -6.10 4.16 13.23
CA GLN A 14 -7.01 5.29 13.32
C GLN A 14 -7.11 5.87 14.75
N GLU A 15 -7.10 5.03 15.78
CA GLU A 15 -7.08 5.46 17.18
C GLU A 15 -5.84 6.30 17.50
N GLU A 16 -4.67 5.89 16.99
CA GLU A 16 -3.40 6.59 17.16
C GLU A 16 -3.25 7.74 16.13
N LYS A 17 -4.28 8.05 15.33
CA LYS A 17 -4.32 9.12 14.32
C LYS A 17 -3.25 9.01 13.22
N ILE A 18 -2.76 7.79 12.97
CA ILE A 18 -1.79 7.52 11.90
C ILE A 18 -2.55 7.38 10.58
N SER A 19 -2.24 8.26 9.61
CA SER A 19 -2.77 8.12 8.25
C SER A 19 -2.21 6.85 7.62
N TYR A 20 -3.04 6.07 6.92
CA TYR A 20 -2.60 4.85 6.29
C TYR A 20 -3.43 4.52 5.04
N MET A 21 -2.88 3.65 4.20
CA MET A 21 -3.62 2.97 3.15
C MET A 21 -3.08 1.56 2.94
N ILE A 22 -3.97 0.59 2.74
CA ILE A 22 -3.58 -0.75 2.28
C ILE A 22 -3.30 -0.67 0.78
N ILE A 23 -2.16 -1.23 0.35
CA ILE A 23 -1.69 -1.22 -1.03
C ILE A 23 -1.58 -2.66 -1.58
N GLY A 24 -0.88 -2.83 -2.71
CA GLY A 24 -0.50 -4.14 -3.23
C GLY A 24 -1.68 -5.02 -3.60
N ALA A 25 -1.52 -6.33 -3.42
CA ALA A 25 -2.57 -7.30 -3.73
C ALA A 25 -3.79 -7.16 -2.80
N GLY A 26 -3.59 -6.74 -1.55
CA GLY A 26 -4.67 -6.49 -0.60
C GLY A 26 -5.63 -5.39 -1.08
N ALA A 27 -5.12 -4.35 -1.74
CA ALA A 27 -5.94 -3.27 -2.29
C ALA A 27 -6.81 -3.72 -3.48
N LEU A 28 -6.29 -4.59 -4.35
CA LEU A 28 -7.07 -5.14 -5.47
C LEU A 28 -8.34 -5.87 -5.03
N LEU A 29 -8.27 -6.57 -3.89
CA LEU A 29 -9.43 -7.28 -3.32
C LEU A 29 -10.59 -6.33 -3.03
N ALA A 30 -10.31 -5.10 -2.57
CA ALA A 30 -11.34 -4.09 -2.31
C ALA A 30 -12.07 -3.65 -3.59
N TYR A 31 -11.43 -3.80 -4.76
CA TYR A 31 -12.01 -3.49 -6.06
C TYR A 31 -12.58 -4.73 -6.78
N GLY A 32 -12.70 -5.88 -6.11
CA GLY A 32 -13.26 -7.10 -6.70
C GLY A 32 -12.31 -7.80 -7.67
N LEU A 33 -11.00 -7.60 -7.50
CA LEU A 33 -9.96 -8.26 -8.30
C LEU A 33 -9.23 -9.28 -7.40
N PRO A 34 -9.62 -10.56 -7.44
CA PRO A 34 -9.03 -11.58 -6.58
C PRO A 34 -7.56 -11.81 -6.94
N ARG A 35 -6.66 -11.54 -5.99
CA ARG A 35 -5.24 -11.92 -6.06
C ARG A 35 -4.85 -12.62 -4.77
N LEU A 36 -4.51 -13.90 -4.87
CA LEU A 36 -3.99 -14.65 -3.73
C LEU A 36 -2.70 -13.99 -3.24
N THR A 37 -2.69 -13.63 -1.96
CA THR A 37 -1.55 -13.06 -1.25
C THR A 37 -1.52 -13.61 0.18
N LYS A 38 -0.32 -13.76 0.74
CA LYS A 38 -0.12 -14.01 2.17
C LYS A 38 0.48 -12.80 2.89
N ASP A 39 0.58 -11.69 2.18
CA ASP A 39 1.17 -10.44 2.64
C ASP A 39 0.13 -9.32 2.60
N ILE A 40 0.17 -8.45 3.60
CA ILE A 40 -0.62 -7.22 3.70
C ILE A 40 0.37 -6.04 3.71
N ASP A 41 0.36 -5.25 2.66
CA ASP A 41 1.20 -4.07 2.54
C ASP A 41 0.43 -2.83 3.00
N ILE A 42 0.97 -2.07 3.93
CA ILE A 42 0.33 -0.88 4.50
C ILE A 42 1.29 0.29 4.44
N THR A 43 1.00 1.27 3.58
CA THR A 43 1.70 2.55 3.59
C THR A 43 1.18 3.40 4.74
N LEU A 44 2.10 4.01 5.49
CA LEU A 44 1.85 4.83 6.66
C LEU A 44 2.32 6.26 6.41
N GLY A 45 1.46 7.24 6.70
CA GLY A 45 1.76 8.67 6.65
C GLY A 45 2.53 9.15 7.87
N ILE A 46 3.57 8.42 8.24
CA ILE A 46 4.45 8.69 9.37
C ILE A 46 5.89 8.41 8.95
N SER A 47 6.82 9.14 9.55
CA SER A 47 8.24 9.08 9.22
C SER A 47 8.95 7.91 9.91
N PRO A 48 10.06 7.36 9.36
CA PRO A 48 10.87 6.33 10.00
C PRO A 48 11.38 6.69 11.40
N GLU A 49 11.47 7.98 11.71
CA GLU A 49 11.88 8.52 13.01
C GLU A 49 10.89 8.14 14.11
N ASP A 50 9.60 7.99 13.78
CA ASP A 50 8.52 7.66 14.70
C ASP A 50 8.14 6.16 14.62
N ALA A 51 9.10 5.31 14.24
CA ALA A 51 8.89 3.86 14.13
C ALA A 51 8.43 3.21 15.44
N ASP A 52 8.73 3.82 16.58
CA ASP A 52 8.33 3.35 17.90
C ASP A 52 6.80 3.30 18.06
N GLU A 53 6.05 4.18 17.39
CA GLU A 53 4.58 4.15 17.36
C GLU A 53 4.05 2.85 16.76
N ILE A 54 4.62 2.43 15.63
CA ILE A 54 4.23 1.18 14.96
C ILE A 54 4.70 -0.04 15.75
N ILE A 55 5.89 0.02 16.36
CA ILE A 55 6.38 -1.05 17.24
C ILE A 55 5.43 -1.24 18.43
N LYS A 56 4.94 -0.15 19.04
CA LYS A 56 3.93 -0.19 20.11
C LYS A 56 2.62 -0.80 19.62
N ILE A 57 2.16 -0.45 18.41
CA ILE A 57 0.98 -1.06 17.78
C ILE A 57 1.17 -2.57 17.59
N CYS A 58 2.30 -3.00 17.02
CA CYS A 58 2.63 -4.42 16.86
C CYS A 58 2.57 -5.18 18.19
N LYS A 59 3.14 -4.62 19.25
CA LYS A 59 3.07 -5.20 20.61
C LYS A 59 1.63 -5.31 21.11
N LYS A 60 0.84 -4.23 21.03
CA LYS A 60 -0.58 -4.21 21.46
C LYS A 60 -1.42 -5.25 20.70
N LEU A 61 -1.09 -5.49 19.43
CA LEU A 61 -1.80 -6.44 18.55
C LEU A 61 -1.21 -7.86 18.57
N ASN A 62 -0.19 -8.13 19.39
CA ASN A 62 0.54 -9.40 19.43
C ASN A 62 1.15 -9.83 18.07
N LEU A 63 1.53 -8.86 17.24
CA LEU A 63 2.24 -9.11 15.98
C LEU A 63 3.72 -9.35 16.26
N LYS A 64 4.27 -10.45 15.73
CA LYS A 64 5.69 -10.74 15.82
C LYS A 64 6.46 -9.89 14.81
N ILE A 65 7.26 -8.95 15.28
CA ILE A 65 8.22 -8.23 14.43
C ILE A 65 9.28 -9.22 13.91
N LEU A 66 9.61 -9.13 12.61
CA LEU A 66 10.46 -10.09 11.90
C LEU A 66 11.93 -9.63 11.75
N THR A 67 12.32 -8.56 12.44
CA THR A 67 13.68 -8.02 12.45
C THR A 67 14.22 -7.94 13.88
N SER A 68 15.53 -8.16 14.05
CA SER A 68 16.22 -8.14 15.34
C SER A 68 16.46 -6.73 15.88
N ASN A 69 16.64 -5.75 15.00
CA ASN A 69 16.79 -4.33 15.37
C ASN A 69 15.77 -3.49 14.57
N PRO A 70 14.51 -3.38 15.05
CA PRO A 70 13.41 -2.75 14.31
C PRO A 70 13.68 -1.32 13.87
N GLU A 71 14.15 -0.46 14.77
CA GLU A 71 14.39 0.95 14.47
C GLU A 71 15.48 1.14 13.41
N SER A 72 16.60 0.43 13.54
CA SER A 72 17.68 0.48 12.55
C SER A 72 17.22 -0.07 11.19
N PHE A 73 16.42 -1.14 11.20
CA PHE A 73 15.89 -1.74 9.98
C PHE A 73 14.93 -0.79 9.25
N VAL A 74 14.03 -0.15 9.98
CA VAL A 74 13.09 0.83 9.44
C VAL A 74 13.84 2.03 8.84
N LYS A 75 14.82 2.60 9.55
CA LYS A 75 15.61 3.73 9.03
C LYS A 75 16.37 3.41 7.74
N LYS A 76 16.74 2.14 7.52
CA LYS A 76 17.47 1.71 6.31
C LYS A 76 16.56 1.32 5.16
N THR A 77 15.38 0.78 5.45
CA THR A 77 14.54 0.11 4.44
C THR A 77 13.18 0.76 4.23
N MET A 78 12.79 1.70 5.09
CA MET A 78 11.43 2.26 5.18
C MET A 78 10.36 1.23 5.52
N VAL A 79 10.71 0.02 5.97
CA VAL A 79 9.73 -1.05 6.22
C VAL A 79 9.91 -1.65 7.61
N LEU A 80 8.80 -1.90 8.32
CA LEU A 80 8.75 -2.75 9.50
C LEU A 80 7.96 -4.03 9.20
N PRO A 81 8.62 -5.17 8.94
CA PRO A 81 7.94 -6.43 8.69
C PRO A 81 7.46 -7.07 9.99
N ALA A 82 6.21 -7.51 10.00
CA ALA A 82 5.56 -8.18 11.13
C ALA A 82 4.77 -9.41 10.67
N LEU A 83 4.44 -10.30 11.60
CA LEU A 83 3.69 -11.53 11.35
C LEU A 83 2.59 -11.69 12.40
N ASP A 84 1.35 -11.85 11.95
CA ASP A 84 0.30 -12.40 12.80
C ASP A 84 0.44 -13.92 12.86
N LYS A 85 0.97 -14.45 13.96
CA LYS A 85 1.18 -15.89 14.13
C LYS A 85 -0.11 -16.71 14.02
N LYS A 86 -1.26 -16.11 14.37
CA LYS A 86 -2.54 -16.82 14.39
C LYS A 86 -3.06 -17.11 12.98
N SER A 87 -2.99 -16.12 12.10
CA SER A 87 -3.47 -16.27 10.71
C SER A 87 -2.37 -16.65 9.73
N GLY A 88 -1.10 -16.47 10.10
CA GLY A 88 0.06 -16.71 9.24
C GLY A 88 0.29 -15.60 8.20
N PHE A 89 -0.45 -14.49 8.26
CA PHE A 89 -0.25 -13.36 7.36
C PHE A 89 0.95 -12.51 7.81
N ARG A 90 1.81 -12.19 6.85
CA ARG A 90 2.84 -11.17 7.00
C ARG A 90 2.22 -9.79 6.75
N ILE A 91 2.67 -8.80 7.50
CA ILE A 91 2.25 -7.41 7.38
C ILE A 91 3.52 -6.59 7.22
N ASP A 92 3.62 -5.87 6.12
CA ASP A 92 4.71 -4.92 5.88
C ASP A 92 4.17 -3.51 6.09
N PHE A 93 4.62 -2.89 7.20
CA PHE A 93 4.34 -1.49 7.49
C PHE A 93 5.38 -0.62 6.80
N ILE A 94 4.96 0.12 5.78
CA ILE A 94 5.83 0.91 4.90
C ILE A 94 5.70 2.37 5.30
N PHE A 95 6.79 2.94 5.81
CA PHE A 95 6.89 4.35 6.18
C PHE A 95 7.01 5.19 4.92
N SER A 96 6.43 6.39 4.94
CA SER A 96 6.40 7.25 3.75
C SER A 96 6.65 8.71 4.10
N THR A 97 7.41 9.36 3.25
CA THR A 97 7.80 10.77 3.41
C THR A 97 7.68 11.57 2.11
N SER A 98 7.45 10.91 0.97
CA SER A 98 7.38 11.58 -0.33
C SER A 98 6.08 12.35 -0.51
N GLU A 99 6.13 13.36 -1.37
CA GLU A 99 4.94 14.14 -1.73
C GLU A 99 3.89 13.28 -2.44
N TYR A 100 4.33 12.27 -3.22
CA TYR A 100 3.43 11.31 -3.85
C TYR A 100 2.66 10.51 -2.80
N GLU A 101 3.34 9.90 -1.82
CA GLU A 101 2.65 9.09 -0.81
C GLU A 101 1.71 9.96 0.03
N LYS A 102 2.11 11.19 0.39
CA LYS A 102 1.22 12.14 1.08
C LYS A 102 -0.06 12.42 0.28
N GLN A 103 0.04 12.56 -1.03
CA GLN A 103 -1.13 12.76 -1.90
C GLN A 103 -1.97 11.48 -2.04
N ALA A 104 -1.34 10.32 -2.24
CA ALA A 104 -2.01 9.03 -2.34
C ALA A 104 -2.78 8.69 -1.04
N LEU A 105 -2.18 8.94 0.13
CA LEU A 105 -2.82 8.77 1.44
C LEU A 105 -4.09 9.62 1.60
N LYS A 106 -4.07 10.87 1.12
CA LYS A 106 -5.25 11.76 1.11
C LYS A 106 -6.35 11.26 0.16
N ARG A 107 -5.97 10.59 -0.94
CA ARG A 107 -6.87 10.05 -1.95
C ARG A 107 -7.38 8.64 -1.64
N ALA A 108 -6.83 7.99 -0.62
CA ALA A 108 -7.19 6.63 -0.22
C ALA A 108 -8.72 6.47 -0.05
N LYS A 109 -9.26 5.40 -0.62
CA LYS A 109 -10.69 5.12 -0.65
C LYS A 109 -11.09 4.28 0.56
N ARG A 110 -12.28 4.54 1.09
CA ARG A 110 -12.82 3.84 2.26
C ARG A 110 -13.73 2.70 1.80
N PHE A 111 -13.42 1.49 2.22
CA PHE A 111 -14.25 0.31 2.00
C PHE A 111 -14.68 -0.30 3.32
N LYS A 112 -15.90 -0.85 3.36
CA LYS A 112 -16.40 -1.53 4.55
C LYS A 112 -15.77 -2.92 4.63
N VAL A 113 -15.06 -3.19 5.72
CA VAL A 113 -14.53 -4.49 6.08
C VAL A 113 -15.16 -4.88 7.42
N GLU A 114 -15.98 -5.93 7.42
CA GLU A 114 -16.85 -6.27 8.56
C GLU A 114 -17.75 -5.06 8.93
N ASN A 115 -17.58 -4.52 10.14
CA ASN A 115 -18.31 -3.38 10.68
C ASN A 115 -17.46 -2.09 10.75
N PHE A 116 -16.34 -2.00 10.03
CA PHE A 116 -15.44 -0.85 10.06
C PHE A 116 -15.05 -0.38 8.65
N TYR A 117 -14.76 0.91 8.50
CA TYR A 117 -14.25 1.45 7.23
C TYR A 117 -12.73 1.46 7.22
N VAL A 118 -12.14 0.73 6.29
CA VAL A 118 -10.70 0.62 6.11
C VAL A 118 -10.26 1.41 4.88
N ARG A 119 -9.09 2.04 4.95
CA ARG A 119 -8.49 2.80 3.84
C ARG A 119 -7.67 1.90 2.94
N PHE A 120 -7.96 1.94 1.64
CA PHE A 120 -7.23 1.25 0.58
C PHE A 120 -6.77 2.27 -0.47
N ALA A 121 -5.65 2.00 -1.14
CA ALA A 121 -5.17 2.83 -2.23
C ALA A 121 -6.25 3.03 -3.31
N SER A 122 -6.24 4.19 -3.97
CA SER A 122 -7.13 4.44 -5.11
C SER A 122 -6.74 3.54 -6.30
N PRO A 123 -7.64 3.29 -7.27
CA PRO A 123 -7.26 2.57 -8.49
C PRO A 123 -6.05 3.19 -9.19
N GLU A 124 -5.98 4.52 -9.22
CA GLU A 124 -4.86 5.25 -9.81
C GLU A 124 -3.53 4.96 -9.10
N ASP A 125 -3.52 5.04 -7.77
CA ASP A 125 -2.29 4.80 -6.99
C ASP A 125 -1.88 3.32 -7.05
N ILE A 126 -2.84 2.38 -7.17
CA ILE A 126 -2.53 0.96 -7.42
C ILE A 126 -1.86 0.78 -8.78
N ILE A 127 -2.35 1.46 -9.83
CA ILE A 127 -1.76 1.40 -11.17
C ILE A 127 -0.33 1.95 -11.14
N ILE A 128 -0.10 3.10 -10.51
CA ILE A 128 1.22 3.71 -10.37
C ILE A 128 2.19 2.76 -9.65
N HIS A 129 1.82 2.24 -8.48
CA HIS A 129 2.67 1.29 -7.73
C HIS A 129 3.00 0.04 -8.56
N LYS A 130 2.05 -0.47 -9.35
CA LYS A 130 2.22 -1.66 -10.17
C LYS A 130 3.10 -1.44 -11.38
N LEU A 131 3.01 -0.27 -12.02
CA LEU A 131 3.89 0.13 -13.10
C LEU A 131 5.34 0.19 -12.61
N ILE A 132 5.56 0.86 -11.49
CA ILE A 132 6.90 0.97 -10.87
C ILE A 132 7.47 -0.42 -10.53
N ALA A 133 6.62 -1.33 -10.01
CA ALA A 133 7.03 -2.70 -9.72
C ALA A 133 7.31 -3.54 -10.98
N GLY A 134 6.65 -3.26 -12.11
CA GLY A 134 6.96 -3.79 -13.44
C GLY A 134 6.82 -5.32 -13.64
N ARG A 135 6.31 -6.07 -12.66
CA ARG A 135 6.20 -7.55 -12.78
C ARG A 135 5.11 -7.92 -13.79
N ALA A 136 5.27 -9.02 -14.51
CA ALA A 136 4.29 -9.47 -15.52
C ALA A 136 2.84 -9.55 -14.99
N ARG A 137 2.66 -10.03 -13.75
CA ARG A 137 1.35 -10.09 -13.09
C ARG A 137 0.79 -8.72 -12.69
N ASP A 138 1.66 -7.74 -12.42
CA ASP A 138 1.22 -6.38 -12.12
C ASP A 138 0.66 -5.69 -13.37
N ILE A 139 1.20 -6.00 -14.56
CA ILE A 139 0.64 -5.52 -15.83
C ILE A 139 -0.77 -6.07 -16.06
N GLU A 140 -1.00 -7.36 -15.80
CA GLU A 140 -2.34 -7.96 -15.89
C GLU A 140 -3.33 -7.30 -14.92
N ASP A 141 -2.91 -7.02 -13.70
CA ASP A 141 -3.75 -6.32 -12.71
C ASP A 141 -4.09 -4.89 -13.14
N ILE A 142 -3.15 -4.18 -13.78
CA ILE A 142 -3.40 -2.84 -14.34
C ILE A 142 -4.47 -2.92 -15.42
N LYS A 143 -4.34 -3.84 -16.39
CA LYS A 143 -5.34 -4.04 -17.45
C LYS A 143 -6.72 -4.35 -16.87
N ASN A 144 -6.78 -5.23 -15.86
CA ASN A 144 -8.03 -5.57 -15.18
C ASN A 144 -8.66 -4.39 -14.43
N LEU A 145 -7.85 -3.51 -13.82
CA LEU A 145 -8.34 -2.29 -13.18
C LEU A 145 -8.91 -1.31 -14.21
N LEU A 146 -8.15 -1.05 -15.29
CA LEU A 146 -8.56 -0.15 -16.37
C LEU A 146 -9.87 -0.60 -17.03
N ALA A 147 -10.06 -1.91 -17.21
CA ALA A 147 -11.28 -2.46 -17.79
C ALA A 147 -12.52 -2.31 -16.88
N LYS A 148 -12.35 -2.18 -15.55
CA LYS A 148 -13.46 -2.22 -14.57
C LYS A 148 -13.70 -0.90 -13.85
N ARG A 149 -12.78 0.06 -13.96
CA ARG A 149 -12.80 1.30 -13.17
C ARG A 149 -12.49 2.48 -14.07
N GLN A 150 -13.26 3.54 -13.89
CA GLN A 150 -12.86 4.85 -14.38
C GLN A 150 -11.72 5.35 -13.52
N VAL A 151 -10.66 5.83 -14.16
CA VAL A 151 -9.45 6.31 -13.52
C VAL A 151 -9.06 7.66 -14.10
N ASP A 152 -8.46 8.50 -13.27
CA ASP A 152 -7.91 9.78 -13.71
C ASP A 152 -6.54 9.59 -14.38
N PHE A 153 -6.54 9.55 -15.72
CA PHE A 153 -5.31 9.44 -16.50
C PHE A 153 -4.40 10.67 -16.37
N ALA A 154 -4.95 11.86 -16.18
CA ALA A 154 -4.13 13.06 -16.03
C ALA A 154 -3.33 12.99 -14.72
N TYR A 155 -3.97 12.54 -13.64
CA TYR A 155 -3.30 12.27 -12.37
C TYR A 155 -2.17 11.23 -12.52
N ILE A 156 -2.47 10.07 -13.11
CA ILE A 156 -1.47 9.01 -13.30
C ILE A 156 -0.29 9.53 -14.12
N LYS A 157 -0.55 10.11 -15.29
CA LYS A 157 0.50 10.64 -16.17
C LYS A 157 1.37 11.69 -15.47
N SER A 158 0.75 12.60 -14.71
CA SER A 158 1.50 13.66 -14.01
C SER A 158 2.49 13.12 -12.98
N TRP A 159 2.17 12.02 -12.31
CA TRP A 159 3.09 11.38 -11.36
C TRP A 159 4.15 10.54 -12.05
N LEU A 160 3.77 9.77 -13.08
CA LEU A 160 4.75 9.00 -13.85
C LEU A 160 5.78 9.91 -14.53
N GLU A 161 5.36 11.07 -15.03
CA GLU A 161 6.29 12.06 -15.61
C GLU A 161 7.30 12.57 -14.58
N LYS A 162 6.85 12.88 -13.35
CA LYS A 162 7.74 13.28 -12.26
C LYS A 162 8.73 12.17 -11.90
N PHE A 163 8.27 10.93 -11.80
CA PHE A 163 9.15 9.79 -11.52
C PHE A 163 10.14 9.51 -12.64
N ASP A 164 9.73 9.64 -13.90
CA ASP A 164 10.62 9.49 -15.05
C ASP A 164 11.75 10.54 -15.01
N GLN A 165 11.43 11.77 -14.63
CA GLN A 165 12.41 12.86 -14.44
C GLN A 165 13.35 12.62 -13.25
N GLU A 166 12.82 12.23 -12.10
CA GLU A 166 13.59 12.06 -10.86
C GLU A 166 14.46 10.79 -10.87
N LEU A 167 13.99 9.72 -11.52
CA LEU A 167 14.62 8.40 -11.47
C LEU A 167 15.27 7.97 -12.80
N ALA A 168 15.23 8.81 -13.83
CA ALA A 168 15.67 8.49 -15.19
C ALA A 168 15.04 7.19 -15.73
N THR A 169 13.72 7.07 -15.57
CA THR A 169 12.90 5.90 -15.97
C THR A 169 11.98 6.24 -17.16
N ASN A 170 11.14 5.29 -17.57
CA ASN A 170 10.25 5.40 -18.74
C ASN A 170 8.82 4.92 -18.45
N TYR A 171 8.36 5.00 -17.20
CA TYR A 171 7.06 4.52 -16.75
C TYR A 171 5.90 5.19 -17.47
N LEU A 172 5.99 6.48 -17.80
CA LEU A 172 4.94 7.17 -18.55
C LEU A 172 4.76 6.52 -19.92
N LYS A 173 5.85 6.25 -20.63
CA LYS A 173 5.82 5.61 -21.95
C LYS A 173 5.27 4.19 -21.87
N GLU A 174 5.55 3.44 -20.80
CA GLU A 174 4.99 2.11 -20.57
C GLU A 174 3.49 2.16 -20.32
N PHE A 175 3.04 3.08 -19.48
CA PHE A 175 1.61 3.30 -19.23
C PHE A 175 0.87 3.68 -20.50
N GLU A 176 1.43 4.55 -21.33
CA GLU A 176 0.82 4.96 -22.59
C GLU A 176 0.70 3.83 -23.61
N LYS A 177 1.58 2.83 -23.58
CA LYS A 177 1.42 1.62 -24.38
C LYS A 177 0.23 0.80 -23.87
N LEU A 178 0.13 0.62 -22.55
CA LEU A 178 -0.92 -0.20 -21.93
C LEU A 178 -2.34 0.31 -22.16
N ILE A 179 -2.53 1.62 -22.30
CA ILE A 179 -3.86 2.22 -22.55
C ILE A 179 -4.23 2.33 -24.03
N LYS A 180 -3.29 2.02 -24.94
CA LYS A 180 -3.53 1.99 -26.39
C LYS A 180 -3.89 0.58 -26.88
N ASP A 181 -3.51 -0.44 -26.13
CA ASP A 181 -3.88 -1.86 -26.32
C ASP A 181 -5.31 -2.15 -25.82
#